data_AF-A0A8D8KJZ8-F1
#
_entry.id   AF-A0A8D8KJZ8-F1
#
_cell.length_a   1.000
_cell.length_b   1.000
_cell.length_c   1.000
_cell.angle_alpha   90.00
_cell.angle_beta   90.00
_cell.angle_gamma   90.00
#
_symmetry.space_group_name_H-M   'P 1'
#
loop_
_entity.id
_entity.type
_entity.pdbx_description
1 polymer ?
#
loop_
_entity_poly.entity_id
_entity_poly.type
_entity_poly.pdbx_seq_one_letter_code
_entity_poly.pdbx_strand_id
1 'polypeptide(L)'
;QMGMKVYDGNVPLDPYNNTDPEWIEVTNTNIENTAKEINSAQTLRSYIDQVLKQAAEDIRHQVDRTNAAFSKRIAEMRYTKTKLENVHKETTRQVNELTRNVTKLEKEIAEKEGYVALAQMRMANRAHRPGIELCNDNVYKSLKKEMAALRETITSLDKML
;
A
#
# COMPACT_ATOMS: atom_id res chain seq x y z
N GLN A 1 -93.11 -35.09 57.96
CA GLN A 1 -91.82 -34.69 58.58
C GLN A 1 -90.70 -35.17 57.69
N MET A 2 -89.99 -34.28 57.00
CA MET A 2 -88.72 -34.65 56.34
C MET A 2 -87.63 -34.72 57.40
N GLY A 3 -87.00 -35.88 57.57
CA GLY A 3 -85.78 -36.01 58.35
C GLY A 3 -84.60 -35.48 57.56
N MET A 4 -83.87 -34.51 58.12
CA MET A 4 -82.59 -34.08 57.57
C MET A 4 -81.57 -35.22 57.71
N LYS A 5 -80.86 -35.56 56.62
CA LYS A 5 -79.72 -36.48 56.66
C LYS A 5 -78.49 -35.74 57.19
N VAL A 6 -77.80 -36.35 58.15
CA VAL A 6 -76.53 -35.86 58.69
C VAL A 6 -75.41 -36.18 57.69
N TYR A 7 -74.45 -35.27 57.55
CA TYR A 7 -73.27 -35.42 56.68
C TYR A 7 -72.43 -36.65 57.07
N ASP A 8 -72.12 -37.53 56.11
CA ASP A 8 -71.42 -38.83 56.27
C ASP A 8 -70.06 -38.85 55.52
N GLY A 9 -69.47 -37.68 55.30
CA GLY A 9 -68.19 -37.54 54.58
C GLY A 9 -66.97 -37.55 55.50
N ASN A 10 -65.83 -38.01 54.98
CA ASN A 10 -64.54 -38.03 55.70
C ASN A 10 -63.79 -36.68 55.70
N VAL A 11 -64.35 -35.64 55.06
CA VAL A 11 -63.76 -34.29 55.07
C VAL A 11 -64.24 -33.58 56.34
N PRO A 12 -63.34 -32.91 57.10
CA PRO A 12 -63.75 -32.07 58.20
C PRO A 12 -64.84 -31.10 57.75
N LEU A 13 -65.89 -30.96 58.57
CA LEU A 13 -66.98 -30.01 58.30
C LEU A 13 -66.50 -28.56 58.22
N ASP A 14 -65.32 -28.29 58.79
CA ASP A 14 -64.56 -27.04 58.64
C ASP A 14 -63.17 -27.35 58.05
N PRO A 15 -63.05 -27.43 56.72
CA PRO A 15 -61.82 -27.83 56.03
C PRO A 15 -60.89 -26.65 55.68
N TYR A 16 -61.20 -25.44 56.16
CA TYR A 16 -60.54 -24.22 55.69
C TYR A 16 -59.26 -23.93 56.49
N ASN A 17 -58.14 -23.81 55.77
CA ASN A 17 -56.81 -23.64 56.37
C ASN A 17 -56.35 -22.19 56.45
N ASN A 18 -57.09 -21.26 55.85
CA ASN A 18 -56.82 -19.82 55.87
C ASN A 18 -58.15 -19.09 56.00
N THR A 19 -58.09 -17.93 56.62
CA THR A 19 -59.21 -17.02 56.75
C THR A 19 -59.27 -16.06 55.56
N ASP A 20 -60.46 -15.52 55.25
CA ASP A 20 -60.61 -14.52 54.18
C ASP A 20 -59.63 -13.33 54.31
N PRO A 21 -59.36 -12.79 55.52
CA PRO A 21 -58.34 -11.75 55.70
C PRO A 21 -56.92 -12.17 55.28
N GLU A 22 -56.48 -13.39 55.62
CA GLU A 22 -55.14 -13.89 55.25
C GLU A 22 -55.02 -14.05 53.72
N TRP A 23 -56.08 -14.57 53.08
CA TRP A 23 -56.10 -14.67 51.61
C TRP A 23 -56.06 -13.28 50.94
N ILE A 24 -56.79 -12.30 51.48
CA ILE A 24 -56.78 -10.91 50.99
C ILE A 24 -55.38 -10.30 51.13
N GLU A 25 -54.72 -10.48 52.28
CA GLU A 25 -53.38 -9.94 52.54
C GLU A 25 -52.34 -10.51 51.57
N VAL A 26 -52.32 -11.84 51.40
CA VAL A 26 -51.40 -12.51 50.46
C VAL A 26 -51.68 -12.08 49.03
N THR A 27 -52.95 -11.98 48.64
CA THR A 27 -53.34 -11.56 47.28
C THR A 27 -52.90 -10.13 47.02
N ASN A 28 -53.11 -9.19 47.95
CA ASN A 28 -52.67 -7.81 47.82
C ASN A 28 -51.14 -7.70 47.73
N THR A 29 -50.42 -8.46 48.56
CA THR A 29 -48.94 -8.52 48.52
C THR A 29 -48.44 -9.02 47.16
N ASN A 30 -49.08 -10.06 46.60
CA ASN A 30 -48.73 -10.58 45.28
C ASN A 30 -49.00 -9.56 44.17
N ILE A 31 -50.10 -8.81 44.25
CA ILE A 31 -50.41 -7.73 43.30
C ILE A 31 -49.33 -6.65 43.35
N GLU A 32 -48.95 -6.20 44.55
CA GLU A 32 -47.90 -5.19 44.72
C GLU A 32 -46.54 -5.66 44.19
N ASN A 33 -46.14 -6.90 44.51
CA ASN A 33 -44.89 -7.46 44.03
C ASN A 33 -44.90 -7.62 42.50
N THR A 34 -46.01 -8.09 41.92
CA THR A 34 -46.16 -8.19 40.46
C THR A 34 -46.07 -6.81 39.80
N ALA A 35 -46.67 -5.79 40.38
CA ALA A 35 -46.58 -4.42 39.87
C ALA A 35 -45.14 -3.88 39.88
N LYS A 36 -44.37 -4.18 40.94
CA LYS A 36 -42.94 -3.84 41.01
C LYS A 36 -42.14 -4.54 39.91
N GLU A 37 -42.32 -5.85 39.74
CA GLU A 37 -41.64 -6.63 38.70
C GLU A 37 -41.96 -6.13 37.28
N ILE A 38 -43.22 -5.79 37.00
CA ILE A 38 -43.63 -5.23 35.70
C ILE A 38 -42.91 -3.91 35.43
N ASN A 39 -42.85 -3.02 36.42
CA ASN A 39 -42.18 -1.72 36.29
C ASN A 39 -40.67 -1.90 36.04
N SER A 40 -40.01 -2.77 36.81
CA SER A 40 -38.60 -3.11 36.61
C SER A 40 -38.34 -3.70 35.23
N ALA A 41 -39.20 -4.61 34.76
CA ALA A 41 -39.08 -5.23 33.45
C ALA A 41 -39.28 -4.22 32.29
N GLN A 42 -40.19 -3.25 32.45
CA GLN A 42 -40.38 -2.17 31.46
C GLN A 42 -39.13 -1.30 31.34
N THR A 43 -38.55 -0.91 32.48
CA THR A 43 -37.31 -0.14 32.52
C THR A 43 -36.16 -0.90 31.84
N LEU A 44 -36.02 -2.20 32.14
CA LEU A 44 -34.99 -3.03 31.54
C LEU A 44 -35.15 -3.17 30.02
N ARG A 45 -36.38 -3.36 29.52
CA ARG A 45 -36.64 -3.42 28.07
C ARG A 45 -36.24 -2.13 27.36
N SER A 46 -36.62 -0.98 27.91
CA SER A 46 -36.24 0.33 27.36
C SER A 46 -34.71 0.48 27.28
N TYR A 47 -34.00 0.05 28.33
CA TYR A 47 -32.54 0.07 28.34
C TYR A 47 -31.94 -0.86 27.28
N ILE A 48 -32.48 -2.08 27.14
CA ILE A 48 -32.05 -3.04 26.10
C ILE A 48 -32.25 -2.45 24.71
N ASP A 49 -33.39 -1.83 24.43
CA ASP A 49 -33.69 -1.21 23.13
C ASP A 49 -32.68 -0.08 22.82
N GLN A 50 -32.31 0.71 23.83
CA GLN A 50 -31.29 1.74 23.68
C GLN A 50 -29.91 1.15 23.37
N VAL A 51 -29.49 0.09 24.08
CA VAL A 51 -28.20 -0.58 23.84
C VAL A 51 -28.16 -1.22 22.45
N LEU A 52 -29.24 -1.87 22.02
CA LEU A 52 -29.33 -2.46 20.68
C LEU A 52 -29.23 -1.40 19.59
N LYS A 53 -29.91 -0.26 19.77
CA LYS A 53 -29.84 0.86 18.83
C LYS A 53 -28.42 1.43 18.76
N GLN A 54 -27.78 1.65 19.90
CA GLN A 54 -26.41 2.16 19.95
C GLN A 54 -25.44 1.19 19.27
N ALA A 55 -25.52 -0.12 19.57
CA ALA A 55 -24.67 -1.12 18.95
C ALA A 55 -24.85 -1.16 17.42
N ALA A 56 -26.09 -1.05 16.93
CA ALA A 56 -26.37 -1.01 15.49
C ALA A 56 -25.85 0.27 14.82
N GLU A 57 -25.86 1.41 15.52
CA GLU A 57 -25.26 2.66 15.05
C GLU A 57 -23.73 2.56 15.03
N ASP A 58 -23.12 2.06 16.09
CA ASP A 58 -21.67 1.89 16.21
C ASP A 58 -21.12 0.96 15.13
N ILE A 59 -21.79 -0.18 14.88
CA ILE A 59 -21.40 -1.11 13.81
C ILE A 59 -21.45 -0.41 12.45
N ARG A 60 -22.52 0.33 12.15
CA ARG A 60 -22.64 1.07 10.88
C ARG A 60 -21.53 2.11 10.73
N HIS A 61 -21.30 2.91 11.76
CA HIS A 61 -20.22 3.90 11.76
C HIS A 61 -18.84 3.24 11.60
N GLN A 62 -18.61 2.10 12.23
CA GLN A 62 -17.34 1.39 12.12
C GLN A 62 -17.13 0.84 10.70
N VAL A 63 -18.18 0.30 10.07
CA VAL A 63 -18.15 -0.15 8.67
C VAL A 63 -17.82 1.02 7.75
N ASP A 64 -18.52 2.15 7.88
CA ASP A 64 -18.29 3.33 7.03
C ASP A 64 -16.87 3.87 7.18
N ARG A 65 -16.40 4.02 8.42
CA ARG A 65 -15.03 4.49 8.71
C ARG A 65 -13.98 3.55 8.12
N THR A 66 -14.18 2.24 8.28
CA THR A 66 -13.23 1.24 7.78
C THR A 66 -13.20 1.21 6.26
N ASN A 67 -14.35 1.27 5.60
CA ASN A 67 -14.46 1.32 4.14
C ASN A 67 -13.86 2.61 3.56
N ALA A 68 -14.07 3.75 4.22
CA ALA A 68 -13.45 5.02 3.83
C ALA A 68 -11.92 4.95 3.95
N ALA A 69 -11.41 4.39 5.05
CA ALA A 69 -9.98 4.20 5.25
C ALA A 69 -9.36 3.28 4.18
N PHE A 70 -10.01 2.16 3.87
CA PHE A 70 -9.57 1.27 2.80
C PHE A 70 -9.56 1.96 1.43
N SER A 71 -10.65 2.68 1.09
CA SER A 71 -10.75 3.40 -0.17
C SER A 71 -9.64 4.43 -0.33
N LYS A 72 -9.36 5.21 0.72
CA LYS A 72 -8.25 6.16 0.76
C LYS A 72 -6.91 5.46 0.57
N ARG A 73 -6.65 4.37 1.30
CA ARG A 73 -5.38 3.63 1.23
C ARG A 73 -5.14 3.02 -0.16
N ILE A 74 -6.18 2.49 -0.78
CA ILE A 74 -6.12 1.95 -2.15
C ILE A 74 -5.78 3.06 -3.14
N ALA A 75 -6.41 4.23 -3.01
CA ALA A 75 -6.14 5.38 -3.88
C ALA A 75 -4.69 5.87 -3.74
N GLU A 76 -4.20 6.03 -2.50
CA GLU A 76 -2.82 6.41 -2.21
C GLU A 76 -1.82 5.39 -2.79
N MET A 77 -2.08 4.10 -2.59
CA MET A 77 -1.20 3.03 -3.09
C MET A 77 -1.15 3.02 -4.63
N ARG A 78 -2.31 3.17 -5.29
CA ARG A 78 -2.37 3.26 -6.76
C ARG A 78 -1.61 4.47 -7.27
N TYR A 79 -1.81 5.62 -6.67
CA TYR A 79 -1.10 6.86 -7.03
C TYR A 79 0.43 6.69 -6.89
N THR A 80 0.88 6.21 -5.73
CA THR A 80 2.32 6.00 -5.48
C THR A 80 2.91 4.97 -6.45
N LYS A 81 2.19 3.87 -6.72
CA LYS A 81 2.60 2.87 -7.71
C LYS A 81 2.81 3.51 -9.09
N THR A 82 1.81 4.22 -9.61
CA THR A 82 1.91 4.87 -10.92
C THR A 82 3.08 5.87 -10.97
N LYS A 83 3.30 6.63 -9.89
CA LYS A 83 4.43 7.56 -9.81
C LYS A 83 5.78 6.82 -9.88
N LEU A 84 5.92 5.72 -9.15
CA LEU A 84 7.13 4.90 -9.17
C LEU A 84 7.36 4.22 -10.53
N GLU A 85 6.32 3.71 -11.18
CA GLU A 85 6.41 3.12 -12.52
C GLU A 85 6.87 4.16 -13.55
N ASN A 86 6.37 5.40 -13.47
CA ASN A 86 6.80 6.49 -14.34
C ASN A 86 8.28 6.86 -14.12
N VAL A 87 8.70 6.99 -12.86
CA VAL A 87 10.11 7.27 -12.53
C VAL A 87 10.99 6.13 -13.02
N HIS A 88 10.62 4.88 -12.75
CA HIS A 88 11.39 3.71 -13.20
C HIS A 88 11.53 3.66 -14.73
N LYS A 89 10.45 3.94 -15.47
CA LYS A 89 10.47 4.01 -16.93
C LYS A 89 11.44 5.08 -17.42
N GLU A 90 11.38 6.27 -16.85
CA GLU A 90 12.24 7.39 -17.26
C GLU A 90 13.70 7.14 -16.90
N THR A 91 13.99 6.65 -15.70
CA THR A 91 15.35 6.26 -15.30
C THR A 91 15.90 5.17 -16.23
N THR A 92 15.10 4.15 -16.56
CA THR A 92 15.53 3.09 -17.49
C THR A 92 15.81 3.66 -18.89
N ARG A 93 14.99 4.60 -19.36
CA ARG A 93 15.23 5.31 -20.64
C ARG A 93 16.57 6.05 -20.61
N GLN A 94 16.84 6.80 -19.55
CA GLN A 94 18.08 7.56 -19.38
C GLN A 94 19.31 6.66 -19.29
N VAL A 95 19.23 5.55 -18.55
CA VAL A 95 20.32 4.55 -18.47
C VAL A 95 20.62 3.97 -19.85
N ASN A 96 19.58 3.62 -20.62
CA ASN A 96 19.76 3.09 -21.98
C ASN A 96 20.38 4.13 -22.92
N GLU A 97 19.99 5.40 -22.80
CA GLU A 97 20.56 6.50 -23.57
C GLU A 97 22.04 6.73 -23.23
N LEU A 98 22.38 6.77 -21.94
CA LEU A 98 23.76 6.88 -21.47
C LEU A 98 24.61 5.70 -21.95
N THR A 99 24.10 4.47 -21.85
CA THR A 99 24.81 3.27 -22.32
C THR A 99 25.11 3.37 -23.81
N ARG A 100 24.15 3.81 -24.63
CA ARG A 100 24.37 4.03 -26.07
C ARG A 100 25.40 5.12 -26.34
N ASN A 101 25.39 6.20 -25.55
CA ASN A 101 26.37 7.29 -25.67
C ASN A 101 27.78 6.81 -25.34
N VAL A 102 27.95 6.05 -24.25
CA VAL A 102 29.23 5.43 -23.88
C VAL A 102 29.74 4.54 -25.00
N THR A 103 28.93 3.57 -25.48
CA THR A 103 29.33 2.69 -26.58
C THR A 103 29.69 3.45 -27.86
N LYS A 104 28.98 4.55 -28.14
CA LYS A 104 29.29 5.40 -29.30
C LYS A 104 30.64 6.10 -29.13
N LEU A 105 30.90 6.69 -27.95
CA LEU A 105 32.16 7.37 -27.66
C LEU A 105 33.35 6.40 -27.70
N GLU A 106 33.23 5.22 -27.07
CA GLU A 106 34.25 4.16 -27.13
C GLU A 106 34.58 3.78 -28.57
N LYS A 107 33.54 3.61 -29.41
CA LYS A 107 33.73 3.30 -30.83
C LYS A 107 34.43 4.44 -31.58
N GLU A 108 34.05 5.69 -31.34
CA GLU A 108 34.68 6.85 -31.98
C GLU A 108 36.15 6.99 -31.56
N ILE A 109 36.46 6.79 -30.28
CA ILE A 109 37.84 6.78 -29.76
C ILE A 109 38.66 5.70 -30.47
N ALA A 110 38.18 4.44 -30.47
CA ALA A 110 38.86 3.33 -31.12
C ALA A 110 39.12 3.58 -32.62
N GLU A 111 38.16 4.21 -33.32
CA GLU A 111 38.34 4.61 -34.71
C GLU A 111 39.45 5.66 -34.87
N LYS A 112 39.49 6.68 -34.01
CA LYS A 112 40.55 7.70 -34.04
C LYS A 112 41.92 7.12 -33.69
N GLU A 113 42.00 6.18 -32.75
CA GLU A 113 43.24 5.46 -32.45
C GLU A 113 43.76 4.69 -33.67
N GLY A 114 42.86 4.06 -34.43
CA GLY A 114 43.19 3.44 -35.72
C GLY A 114 43.81 4.43 -36.71
N TYR A 115 43.28 5.65 -36.82
CA TYR A 115 43.86 6.69 -37.66
C TYR A 115 45.24 7.17 -37.16
N VAL A 116 45.43 7.27 -35.84
CA VAL A 116 46.75 7.58 -35.25
C VAL A 116 47.77 6.51 -35.63
N ALA A 117 47.43 5.23 -35.49
CA ALA A 117 48.30 4.12 -35.86
C ALA A 117 48.68 4.16 -37.35
N LEU A 118 47.72 4.46 -38.23
CA LEU A 118 47.97 4.60 -39.66
C LEU A 118 48.92 5.77 -39.98
N ALA A 119 48.70 6.94 -39.36
CA ALA A 119 49.57 8.10 -39.53
C ALA A 119 51.00 7.81 -39.03
N GLN A 120 51.13 7.13 -37.88
CA GLN A 120 52.41 6.69 -37.33
C GLN A 120 53.13 5.73 -38.28
N MET A 121 52.43 4.73 -38.83
CA MET A 121 53.02 3.79 -39.79
C MET A 121 53.49 4.50 -41.06
N ARG A 122 52.71 5.46 -41.58
CA ARG A 122 53.10 6.29 -42.74
C ARG A 122 54.35 7.12 -42.45
N MET A 123 54.46 7.70 -41.24
CA MET A 123 55.65 8.43 -40.81
C MET A 123 56.86 7.50 -40.65
N ALA A 124 56.67 6.32 -40.05
CA ALA A 124 57.72 5.32 -39.90
C ALA A 124 58.26 4.88 -41.27
N ASN A 125 57.40 4.54 -42.23
CA ASN A 125 57.82 4.20 -43.59
C ASN A 125 58.65 5.31 -44.25
N ARG A 126 58.28 6.57 -44.02
CA ARG A 126 59.04 7.74 -44.52
C ARG A 126 60.41 7.89 -43.84
N ALA A 127 60.51 7.55 -42.56
CA ALA A 127 61.76 7.58 -41.81
C ALA A 127 62.79 6.53 -42.28
N HIS A 128 62.38 5.55 -43.09
CA HIS A 128 63.27 4.53 -43.68
C HIS A 128 63.75 4.89 -45.10
N ARG A 129 63.39 6.06 -45.65
CA ARG A 129 63.85 6.46 -46.99
C ARG A 129 65.36 6.73 -46.99
N PRO A 130 66.12 6.24 -47.98
CA PRO A 130 67.58 6.39 -48.00
C PRO A 130 68.04 7.75 -48.57
N GLY A 131 69.17 8.25 -48.08
CA GLY A 131 69.88 9.39 -48.67
C GLY A 131 69.04 10.66 -48.78
N ILE A 132 69.00 11.27 -49.97
CA ILE A 132 68.31 12.54 -50.22
C ILE A 132 66.78 12.42 -50.17
N GLU A 133 66.24 11.20 -50.29
CA GLU A 133 64.79 10.93 -50.18
C GLU A 133 64.27 11.05 -48.74
N LEU A 134 65.17 11.09 -47.73
CA LEU A 134 64.84 11.41 -46.33
C LEU A 134 64.60 12.92 -46.17
N CYS A 135 63.51 13.38 -46.76
CA CYS A 135 63.18 14.79 -46.83
C CYS A 135 62.05 15.17 -45.86
N ASN A 136 62.17 16.36 -45.25
CA ASN A 136 61.09 17.00 -44.48
C ASN A 136 60.08 17.67 -45.45
N ASP A 137 59.45 16.84 -46.27
CA ASP A 137 58.51 17.25 -47.30
C ASP A 137 57.17 17.74 -46.70
N ASN A 138 56.32 18.33 -47.55
CA ASN A 138 55.02 18.85 -47.13
C ASN A 138 54.11 17.76 -46.55
N VAL A 139 54.22 16.53 -47.06
CA VAL A 139 53.36 15.43 -46.59
C VAL A 139 53.78 14.99 -45.17
N TYR A 140 55.07 14.93 -44.85
CA TYR A 140 55.55 14.63 -43.50
C TYR A 140 55.10 15.71 -42.50
N LYS A 141 55.18 16.98 -42.87
CA LYS A 141 54.67 18.09 -42.04
C LYS A 141 53.17 17.98 -41.81
N SER A 142 52.40 17.63 -42.83
CA SER A 142 50.95 17.40 -42.72
C SER A 142 50.62 16.20 -41.83
N LEU A 143 51.32 15.07 -41.97
CA LEU A 143 51.15 13.89 -41.10
C LEU A 143 51.41 14.24 -39.61
N LYS A 144 52.42 15.06 -39.33
CA LYS A 144 52.71 15.51 -37.95
C LYS A 144 51.57 16.36 -37.38
N LYS A 145 51.00 17.26 -38.20
CA LYS A 145 49.83 18.07 -37.81
C LYS A 145 48.58 17.21 -37.61
N GLU A 146 48.32 16.29 -38.52
CA GLU A 146 47.20 15.33 -38.46
C GLU A 146 47.27 14.50 -37.17
N MET A 147 48.44 13.97 -36.83
CA MET A 147 48.63 13.20 -35.60
C MET A 147 48.37 14.05 -34.33
N ALA A 148 48.81 15.31 -34.32
CA ALA A 148 48.53 16.21 -33.19
C ALA A 148 47.02 16.46 -33.04
N ALA A 149 46.32 16.75 -34.15
CA ALA A 149 44.88 16.98 -34.16
C ALA A 149 44.07 15.72 -33.77
N LEU A 150 44.48 14.54 -34.24
CA LEU A 150 43.84 13.27 -33.87
C LEU A 150 43.98 12.99 -32.37
N ARG A 151 45.16 13.22 -31.79
CA ARG A 151 45.40 13.04 -30.34
C ARG A 151 44.60 14.03 -29.50
N GLU A 152 44.49 15.27 -29.94
CA GLU A 152 43.63 16.26 -29.29
C GLU A 152 42.16 15.84 -29.34
N THR A 153 41.70 15.34 -30.49
CA THR A 153 40.34 14.81 -30.64
C THR A 153 40.08 13.63 -29.70
N ILE A 154 40.99 12.65 -29.63
CA ILE A 154 40.88 11.52 -28.69
C ILE A 154 40.80 12.03 -27.25
N THR A 155 41.70 12.95 -26.86
CA THR A 155 41.69 13.53 -25.50
C THR A 155 40.37 14.27 -25.20
N SER A 156 39.76 14.89 -26.20
CA SER A 156 38.46 15.53 -26.04
C SER A 156 37.33 14.50 -25.88
N LEU A 157 37.35 13.41 -26.65
CA LEU A 157 36.37 12.34 -26.57
C LEU A 157 36.47 11.59 -25.23
N ASP A 158 37.68 11.31 -24.75
CA ASP A 158 37.93 10.69 -23.43
C ASP A 158 37.37 11.51 -22.28
N LYS A 159 37.34 12.85 -22.40
CA LYS A 159 36.72 13.73 -21.39
C LYS A 159 35.18 13.70 -21.41
N MET A 160 34.60 13.26 -22.53
CA MET A 160 33.15 13.16 -22.69
C MET A 160 32.62 11.78 -22.26
N LEU A 161 33.50 10.80 -22.10
CA LEU A 161 33.22 9.47 -21.57
C LEU A 161 33.16 9.51 -20.03
#